data_AF-A0A9P8GXN4-F1
#
_entry.id   AF-A0A9P8GXN4-F1
#
_cell.length_a   1.000
_cell.length_b   1.000
_cell.length_c   1.000
_cell.angle_alpha   90.00
_cell.angle_beta   90.00
_cell.angle_gamma   90.00
#
_symmetry.space_group_name_H-M   'P 1'
#
loop_
_entity.id
_entity.type
_entity.pdbx_description
1 polymer ?
#
loop_
_entity_poly.entity_id
_entity_poly.type
_entity_poly.pdbx_seq_one_letter_code
_entity_poly.pdbx_strand_id
1 'polypeptide(L)'
;MLLFCPSCSNLLTITPIPADHLPLNEQHFANVNRFECRTCPYQMILDKRYFERKMMKSKEVEDVLGGADSWKNVDKTEVNCREEKCDNREAYFRQVQIRSADEPMTTFYKCTKCASEWREN
;
A
#
# COMPACT_ATOMS: atom_id res chain seq x y z
N MET A 1 -6.26 -16.76 9.17
CA MET A 1 -7.45 -17.29 9.83
C MET A 1 -7.29 -16.99 11.30
N LEU A 2 -8.17 -16.16 11.85
CA LEU A 2 -8.16 -15.82 13.27
C LEU A 2 -9.05 -16.81 14.00
N LEU A 3 -8.53 -17.41 15.08
CA LEU A 3 -9.28 -18.31 15.96
C LEU A 3 -9.53 -17.61 17.30
N PHE A 4 -10.75 -17.77 17.82
CA PHE A 4 -11.19 -17.13 19.05
C PHE A 4 -11.49 -18.17 20.12
N CYS A 5 -11.28 -17.80 21.37
CA CYS A 5 -11.60 -18.62 22.52
C CYS A 5 -13.13 -18.73 22.70
N PRO A 6 -13.69 -19.94 22.92
CA PRO A 6 -15.14 -20.11 23.08
C PRO A 6 -15.70 -19.53 24.39
N SER A 7 -14.87 -19.32 25.42
CA SER A 7 -15.33 -18.82 26.73
C SER A 7 -15.28 -17.30 26.85
N CYS A 8 -14.23 -16.66 26.34
CA CYS A 8 -14.01 -15.21 26.51
C CYS A 8 -13.91 -14.44 25.19
N SER A 9 -14.13 -15.11 24.05
CA SER A 9 -14.11 -14.52 22.69
C SER A 9 -12.84 -13.76 22.31
N ASN A 10 -11.75 -13.94 23.06
CA ASN A 10 -10.47 -13.31 22.77
C ASN A 10 -9.66 -14.11 21.76
N LEU A 11 -8.77 -13.43 21.06
CA LEU A 11 -7.88 -14.03 20.08
C LEU A 11 -6.94 -15.06 20.72
N LEU A 12 -6.84 -16.24 20.11
CA LEU A 12 -5.90 -17.28 20.51
C LEU A 12 -4.50 -16.99 19.94
N THR A 13 -3.49 -17.16 20.78
CA THR A 13 -2.08 -17.02 20.40
C THR A 13 -1.39 -18.37 20.36
N ILE A 14 -0.39 -18.53 19.49
CA ILE A 14 0.37 -19.79 19.36
C ILE A 14 1.56 -19.73 20.32
N THR A 15 1.75 -20.77 21.12
CA THR A 15 2.90 -20.90 22.03
C THR A 15 3.31 -22.38 22.12
N PRO A 16 4.62 -22.70 22.11
CA PRO A 16 5.07 -24.08 22.29
C PRO A 16 4.83 -24.55 23.74
N ILE A 17 4.54 -25.85 23.92
CA ILE A 17 4.43 -26.43 25.27
C ILE A 17 5.83 -26.62 25.86
N PRO A 18 6.19 -25.90 26.94
CA PRO A 18 7.45 -26.12 27.63
C PRO A 18 7.47 -27.52 28.24
N ALA A 19 8.57 -28.24 28.05
CA ALA A 19 8.73 -29.63 28.51
C ALA A 19 8.56 -29.78 30.03
N ASP A 20 8.88 -28.73 30.80
CA ASP A 20 8.85 -28.72 32.27
C ASP A 20 7.43 -28.75 32.86
N HIS A 21 6.42 -28.39 32.06
CA HIS A 21 5.02 -28.31 32.52
C HIS A 21 4.19 -29.55 32.18
N LEU A 22 4.80 -30.58 31.56
CA LEU A 22 4.11 -31.81 31.19
C LEU A 22 4.40 -32.94 32.20
N PRO A 23 3.36 -33.69 32.63
CA PRO A 23 3.58 -34.89 33.43
C PRO A 23 4.36 -35.94 32.62
N LEU A 24 5.08 -36.82 33.33
CA LEU A 24 5.99 -37.83 32.73
C LEU A 24 5.34 -38.68 31.63
N ASN A 25 4.03 -38.90 31.73
CA ASN A 25 3.26 -39.73 30.79
C ASN A 25 2.93 -39.02 29.46
N GLU A 26 3.05 -37.68 29.40
CA GLU A 26 2.63 -36.86 28.25
C GLU A 26 3.80 -36.11 27.60
N GLN A 27 5.04 -36.47 27.92
CA GLN A 27 6.25 -35.88 27.34
C GLN A 27 6.35 -36.02 25.82
N HIS A 28 5.56 -36.88 25.19
CA HIS A 28 5.42 -36.94 23.73
C HIS A 28 4.83 -35.65 23.13
N PHE A 29 4.13 -34.82 23.91
CA PHE A 29 3.63 -33.50 23.48
C PHE A 29 4.62 -32.36 23.74
N ALA A 30 5.80 -32.65 24.29
CA ALA A 30 6.85 -31.66 24.47
C ALA A 30 7.25 -31.08 23.11
N ASN A 31 7.37 -29.75 23.03
CA ASN A 31 7.62 -28.99 21.79
C ASN A 31 6.50 -28.99 20.74
N VAL A 32 5.32 -29.53 21.04
CA VAL A 32 4.14 -29.31 20.18
C VAL A 32 3.59 -27.90 20.43
N ASN A 33 3.17 -27.23 19.37
CA ASN A 33 2.54 -25.93 19.47
C ASN A 33 1.12 -26.07 20.05
N ARG A 34 0.69 -25.14 20.91
CA ARG A 34 -0.71 -25.01 21.35
C ARG A 34 -1.26 -23.63 21.01
N PHE A 35 -2.58 -23.53 20.89
CA PHE A 35 -3.32 -22.29 21.00
C PHE A 35 -3.64 -22.01 22.47
N GLU A 36 -3.26 -20.82 22.93
CA GLU A 36 -3.48 -20.34 24.29
C GLU A 36 -4.24 -19.02 24.25
N CYS A 37 -5.22 -18.89 25.14
CA CYS A 37 -5.85 -17.61 25.43
C CYS A 37 -5.06 -16.86 26.50
N ARG A 38 -4.79 -15.56 26.30
CA ARG A 38 -4.09 -14.73 27.30
C ARG A 38 -4.95 -14.28 28.47
N THR A 39 -6.25 -14.54 28.42
CA THR A 39 -7.24 -13.99 29.36
C THR A 39 -7.92 -15.07 30.20
N CYS A 40 -7.91 -16.32 29.74
CA CYS A 40 -8.51 -17.44 30.43
C CYS A 40 -7.62 -18.70 30.26
N PRO A 41 -7.77 -19.73 31.10
CA PRO A 41 -6.92 -20.93 31.05
C PRO A 41 -7.24 -21.86 29.86
N TYR A 42 -7.95 -21.38 28.85
CA TYR A 42 -8.28 -22.18 27.67
C TYR A 42 -7.02 -22.47 26.84
N GLN A 43 -6.78 -23.76 26.61
CA GLN A 43 -5.67 -24.27 25.83
C GLN A 43 -6.17 -25.36 24.87
N MET A 44 -5.62 -25.36 23.66
CA MET A 44 -5.95 -26.35 22.62
C MET A 44 -4.68 -26.76 21.88
N ILE A 45 -4.40 -28.06 21.79
CA ILE A 45 -3.21 -28.60 21.11
C ILE A 45 -3.41 -28.54 19.58
N LEU A 46 -2.35 -28.23 18.84
CA LEU A 46 -2.36 -28.20 17.38
C LEU A 46 -2.13 -29.60 16.80
N ASP A 47 -3.21 -30.33 16.55
CA ASP A 47 -3.14 -31.68 15.91
C ASP A 47 -3.06 -31.62 14.38
N LYS A 48 -3.45 -30.49 13.78
CA LYS A 48 -3.59 -30.31 12.32
C LYS A 48 -2.75 -29.14 11.83
N ARG A 49 -2.41 -29.17 10.54
CA ARG A 49 -1.68 -28.09 9.88
C ARG A 49 -2.62 -26.94 9.52
N TYR A 50 -2.41 -25.78 10.15
CA TYR A 50 -3.13 -24.54 9.83
C TYR A 50 -2.27 -23.66 8.92
N PHE A 51 -2.84 -23.12 7.84
CA PHE A 51 -2.19 -22.14 6.98
C PHE A 51 -3.20 -21.16 6.42
N GLU A 52 -2.80 -19.91 6.26
CA GLU A 52 -3.54 -18.89 5.54
C GLU A 52 -2.69 -18.39 4.38
N ARG A 53 -3.24 -18.46 3.16
CA ARG A 53 -2.59 -17.93 1.97
C ARG A 53 -3.19 -16.56 1.67
N LYS A 54 -2.37 -15.52 1.75
CA LYS A 54 -2.74 -14.17 1.29
C LYS A 54 -1.93 -13.86 0.03
N MET A 55 -2.62 -13.69 -1.10
CA MET A 55 -1.98 -13.18 -2.31
C MET A 55 -1.78 -11.67 -2.15
N MET A 56 -0.53 -11.24 -2.12
CA MET A 56 -0.20 -9.82 -2.12
C MET A 56 -0.29 -9.31 -3.56
N LYS A 57 -1.15 -8.30 -3.79
CA LYS A 57 -1.11 -7.54 -5.04
C LYS A 57 0.01 -6.50 -4.91
N SER A 58 0.76 -6.27 -5.99
CA SER A 58 1.67 -5.12 -6.04
C SER A 58 0.85 -3.84 -5.87
N LYS A 59 1.40 -2.85 -5.17
CA LYS A 59 0.80 -1.51 -5.15
C LYS A 59 0.82 -0.98 -6.59
N GLU A 60 -0.32 -0.51 -7.07
CA GLU A 60 -0.39 0.23 -8.32
C GLU A 60 0.33 1.56 -8.11
N VAL A 61 1.21 1.95 -9.05
CA VAL A 61 1.91 3.23 -8.98
C VAL A 61 0.86 4.31 -9.17
N GLU A 62 0.44 4.93 -8.07
CA GLU A 62 -0.44 6.10 -8.10
C GLU A 62 0.33 7.23 -8.80
N ASP A 63 -0.21 7.74 -9.91
CA ASP A 63 0.35 8.90 -10.59
C ASP A 63 0.26 10.12 -9.67
N VAL A 64 1.37 10.43 -9.00
CA VAL A 64 1.51 11.52 -8.02
C VAL A 64 1.09 12.88 -8.60
N LEU A 65 1.09 13.02 -9.92
CA LEU A 65 0.73 14.25 -10.64
C LEU A 65 -0.60 14.17 -11.40
N GLY A 66 -1.46 13.18 -11.12
CA GLY A 66 -2.88 13.14 -11.54
C GLY A 66 -3.21 12.33 -12.81
N GLY A 67 -2.25 11.58 -13.36
CA GLY A 67 -2.45 10.67 -14.50
C GLY A 67 -3.13 11.32 -15.72
N ALA A 68 -4.08 10.62 -16.33
CA ALA A 68 -4.81 11.11 -17.51
C ALA A 68 -5.74 12.30 -17.21
N ASP A 69 -6.09 12.52 -15.93
CA ASP A 69 -7.08 13.51 -15.50
C ASP A 69 -6.46 14.84 -15.08
N SER A 70 -5.13 14.93 -14.98
CA SER A 70 -4.39 16.14 -14.59
C SER A 70 -4.68 17.37 -15.41
N TRP A 71 -5.19 17.19 -16.64
CA TRP A 71 -5.36 18.24 -17.63
C TRP A 71 -6.83 18.64 -17.85
N LYS A 72 -7.80 18.02 -17.15
CA LYS A 72 -9.24 18.25 -17.38
C LYS A 72 -9.72 19.65 -16.97
N ASN A 73 -9.13 20.25 -15.93
CA ASN A 73 -9.56 21.54 -15.36
C ASN A 73 -8.45 22.61 -15.44
N VAL A 74 -7.55 22.48 -16.41
CA VAL A 74 -6.38 23.34 -16.51
C VAL A 74 -6.66 24.48 -17.48
N ASP A 75 -6.27 25.69 -17.09
CA ASP A 75 -6.45 26.89 -17.91
C ASP A 75 -5.57 26.84 -19.17
N LYS A 76 -5.98 27.59 -20.19
CA LYS A 76 -5.26 27.73 -21.46
C LYS A 76 -4.49 29.04 -21.51
N THR A 77 -3.29 29.00 -22.06
CA THR A 77 -2.45 30.17 -22.35
C THR A 77 -2.00 30.18 -23.81
N GLU A 78 -1.76 31.38 -24.32
CA GLU A 78 -1.18 31.58 -25.65
C GLU A 78 0.35 31.38 -25.59
N VAL A 79 0.81 30.18 -25.94
CA VAL A 79 2.23 29.81 -26.00
C VAL A 79 2.47 28.98 -27.26
N ASN A 80 3.52 29.31 -28.00
CA ASN A 80 3.92 28.54 -29.17
C ASN A 80 4.39 27.15 -28.75
N CYS A 81 3.82 26.13 -29.39
CA CYS A 81 4.25 24.76 -29.20
C CYS A 81 5.73 24.58 -29.58
N ARG A 82 6.49 23.87 -28.74
CA ARG A 82 7.93 23.63 -28.95
C ARG A 82 8.23 22.60 -30.03
N GLU A 83 7.23 21.79 -30.41
CA GLU A 83 7.35 20.80 -31.48
C GLU A 83 7.37 21.49 -32.86
N GLU A 84 8.44 21.29 -33.64
CA GLU A 84 8.63 21.90 -34.96
C GLU A 84 7.51 21.56 -35.96
N LYS A 85 6.83 20.43 -35.74
CA LYS A 85 5.72 19.95 -36.58
C LYS A 85 4.36 20.56 -36.23
N CYS A 86 4.25 21.33 -35.15
CA CYS A 86 2.98 21.86 -34.66
C CYS A 86 3.04 23.38 -34.47
N ASP A 87 2.47 24.14 -35.40
CA ASP A 87 2.33 25.61 -35.32
C ASP A 87 1.12 26.05 -34.48
N ASN A 88 0.86 25.34 -33.37
CA ASN A 88 -0.25 25.70 -32.48
C ASN A 88 0.24 26.71 -31.44
N ARG A 89 -0.60 27.72 -31.17
CA ARG A 89 -0.30 28.80 -30.22
C ARG A 89 -1.05 28.68 -28.90
N GLU A 90 -1.79 27.59 -28.69
CA GLU A 90 -2.53 27.35 -27.46
C GLU A 90 -2.00 26.11 -26.72
N ALA A 91 -1.75 26.26 -25.42
CA ALA A 91 -1.36 25.18 -24.53
C ALA A 91 -2.12 25.26 -23.20
N TYR A 92 -2.44 24.09 -22.63
CA TYR A 92 -2.84 24.00 -21.22
C TYR A 92 -1.61 24.24 -20.35
N PHE A 93 -1.73 25.02 -19.28
CA PHE A 93 -0.61 25.29 -18.37
C PHE A 93 -0.98 25.00 -16.92
N ARG A 94 -0.08 24.32 -16.19
CA ARG A 94 -0.22 24.14 -14.74
C ARG A 94 1.08 24.50 -14.04
N GLN A 95 0.97 25.13 -12.88
CA GLN A 95 2.11 25.50 -12.05
C GLN A 95 2.16 24.57 -10.84
N VAL A 96 3.32 23.93 -10.64
CA VAL A 96 3.53 23.02 -9.51
C VAL A 96 4.79 23.39 -8.78
N GLN A 97 4.69 23.52 -7.45
CA GLN A 97 5.84 23.68 -6.58
C GLN A 97 6.46 22.31 -6.31
N ILE A 98 7.56 22.01 -6.98
CA ILE A 98 8.28 20.72 -6.85
C ILE A 98 9.36 20.79 -5.76
N ARG A 99 9.77 22.01 -5.36
CA ARG A 99 10.90 22.27 -4.46
C ARG A 99 10.49 23.20 -3.31
N SER A 100 11.44 23.55 -2.45
CA SER A 100 11.22 24.51 -1.35
C SER A 100 10.53 25.79 -1.83
N ALA A 101 9.74 26.42 -0.96
CA ALA A 101 8.94 27.61 -1.30
C ALA A 101 9.78 28.84 -1.72
N ASP A 102 11.10 28.80 -1.49
CA ASP A 102 12.03 29.85 -1.86
C ASP A 102 12.39 29.85 -3.36
N GLU A 103 12.11 28.75 -4.08
CA GLU A 103 12.30 28.65 -5.53
C GLU A 103 11.01 28.99 -6.29
N PRO A 104 11.09 29.63 -7.47
CA PRO A 104 9.91 29.93 -8.29
C PRO A 104 9.20 28.65 -8.73
N MET A 105 7.88 28.75 -8.93
CA MET A 105 7.04 27.62 -9.34
C MET A 105 7.44 27.09 -10.72
N THR A 106 7.52 25.77 -10.87
CA THR A 106 7.76 25.16 -12.19
C THR A 106 6.48 25.12 -13.01
N THR A 107 6.52 25.61 -14.24
CA THR A 107 5.39 25.58 -15.17
C THR A 107 5.48 24.38 -16.10
N PHE A 108 4.36 23.67 -16.26
CA PHE A 108 4.20 22.58 -17.22
C PHE A 108 3.18 22.98 -18.26
N TYR A 109 3.54 22.81 -19.53
CA TYR A 109 2.65 23.05 -20.65
C TYR A 109 2.31 21.76 -21.37
N LYS A 110 1.10 21.71 -21.91
CA LYS A 110 0.64 20.65 -22.81
C LYS A 110 -0.06 21.26 -24.01
N CYS A 111 0.44 20.99 -25.21
CA CYS A 111 -0.19 21.49 -26.44
C CYS A 111 -1.60 20.92 -26.59
N THR A 112 -2.57 21.77 -26.95
CA THR A 112 -3.97 21.35 -27.17
C THR A 112 -4.13 20.45 -28.40
N LYS A 113 -3.19 20.48 -29.36
CA LYS A 113 -3.26 19.77 -30.64
C LYS A 113 -2.40 18.50 -30.70
N CYS A 114 -1.11 18.59 -30.38
CA CYS A 114 -0.19 17.44 -30.47
C CYS A 114 0.03 16.70 -29.14
N ALA A 115 -0.56 17.20 -28.04
CA ALA A 115 -0.42 16.64 -26.69
C ALA A 115 1.04 16.52 -26.20
N SER A 116 2.00 17.18 -26.85
CA SER A 116 3.38 17.25 -26.38
C SER A 116 3.42 18.02 -25.06
N GLU A 117 4.11 17.46 -24.08
CA GLU A 117 4.29 18.09 -22.77
C GLU A 117 5.73 18.62 -22.66
N TRP A 118 5.87 19.87 -22.22
CA TRP A 118 7.19 20.46 -21.93
C TRP A 118 7.15 21.25 -20.63
N ARG A 119 8.32 21.42 -20.03
CA ARG A 119 8.53 22.19 -18.81
C ARG A 119 9.25 23.50 -19.11
N GLU A 120 8.88 24.54 -18.40
CA GLU A 120 9.57 25.82 -18.38
C GLU A 120 9.85 26.19 -16.91
N ASN A 121 11.12 26.49 -16.63
CA ASN A 121 11.63 26.86 -15.32
C ASN A 121 11.99 28.35 -15.34
#